data_AF-A0A9P7FR60-F1
#
_entry.id   AF-A0A9P7FR60-F1
#
_cell.length_a   1.000
_cell.length_b   1.000
_cell.length_c   1.000
_cell.angle_alpha   90.00
_cell.angle_beta   90.00
_cell.angle_gamma   90.00
#
_symmetry.space_group_name_H-M   'P 1'
#
loop_
_entity.id
_entity.type
_entity.pdbx_description
1 polymer ?
#
loop_
_entity_poly.entity_id
_entity_poly.type
_entity_poly.pdbx_seq_one_letter_code
_entity_poly.pdbx_strand_id
1 'polypeptide(L)'
;MKSQTSEATTPRNGGQDTSHASTRPGDGVYTSANHFPSKELPPLNLASYHNGDGYTHSSHGSRSMDIDDEEDADRNDDAIFPERLIRRENQRNSFFRTILNPEETPAHNGHPNHIPSLSPPQTRLAPIPSGLNDPITAGIITEEDAKVLFDLIFLRLNPFINLFDPALHSVAYVRSKCPFLFTTLIMAGCKFFRADSFKQCQKLANEFAIRAFADAWKRVEVVQAFACLTYWKDPDDNACRMAVELGLNRYLPSPPPNESEFQMLERRNRERTYLVLFVHDRSLSTQTGRHWMLPEDDMIKNSPSWHERGGGTIRPEDVIVASFVSLRCIAAETTDLFKGAGSSVRHDHEAFLKKCNTKLTEWSETWQREMNRGDPSQSSSVPPHYD
;
A
#
# COMPACT_ATOMS: atom_id res chain seq x y z
N MET A 1 -57.57 33.96 -31.74
CA MET A 1 -57.79 34.55 -33.07
C MET A 1 -56.85 35.73 -33.22
N LYS A 2 -55.95 35.68 -34.22
CA LYS A 2 -55.07 36.75 -34.76
C LYS A 2 -54.04 37.35 -33.79
N SER A 3 -52.83 37.76 -34.19
CA SER A 3 -51.91 37.46 -35.30
C SER A 3 -50.67 38.30 -35.02
N GLN A 4 -49.50 37.80 -35.43
CA GLN A 4 -48.20 38.46 -35.44
C GLN A 4 -48.17 39.73 -36.32
N THR A 5 -47.18 40.60 -36.08
CA THR A 5 -46.24 41.24 -37.06
C THR A 5 -45.23 42.10 -36.28
N SER A 6 -43.92 41.81 -36.29
CA SER A 6 -42.84 42.37 -37.17
C SER A 6 -42.65 43.89 -36.99
N GLU A 7 -41.47 44.53 -37.01
CA GLU A 7 -40.16 44.24 -37.59
C GLU A 7 -39.11 45.25 -37.06
N ALA A 8 -37.85 45.03 -37.44
CA ALA A 8 -36.61 45.70 -37.03
C ALA A 8 -36.48 47.22 -37.34
N THR A 9 -35.46 47.89 -36.75
CA THR A 9 -34.33 48.56 -37.46
C THR A 9 -33.58 49.57 -36.54
N THR A 10 -32.28 49.32 -36.32
CA THR A 10 -31.22 50.22 -35.75
C THR A 10 -30.93 51.44 -36.65
N PRO A 11 -30.37 52.59 -36.16
CA PRO A 11 -28.89 52.74 -36.13
C PRO A 11 -28.23 53.80 -35.19
N ARG A 12 -26.92 53.59 -34.99
CA ARG A 12 -25.75 54.52 -34.91
C ARG A 12 -25.42 55.38 -33.66
N ASN A 13 -24.28 54.98 -33.06
CA ASN A 13 -23.07 55.73 -32.63
C ASN A 13 -23.13 57.02 -31.80
N GLY A 14 -22.37 57.00 -30.70
CA GLY A 14 -21.51 58.11 -30.28
C GLY A 14 -21.13 58.07 -28.79
N GLY A 15 -19.82 58.03 -28.49
CA GLY A 15 -19.29 58.46 -27.18
C GLY A 15 -18.39 57.46 -26.47
N GLN A 16 -17.08 57.71 -26.53
CA GLN A 16 -16.00 57.04 -25.80
C GLN A 16 -16.09 57.32 -24.29
N ASP A 17 -15.71 56.34 -23.46
CA ASP A 17 -14.68 56.60 -22.45
C ASP A 17 -14.00 55.30 -22.00
N THR A 18 -12.68 55.35 -22.07
CA THR A 18 -11.71 54.30 -21.77
C THR A 18 -11.30 54.35 -20.30
N SER A 19 -11.23 53.19 -19.63
CA SER A 19 -10.23 52.99 -18.58
C SER A 19 -9.69 51.55 -18.60
N HIS A 20 -8.37 51.48 -18.57
CA HIS A 20 -7.50 50.34 -18.85
C HIS A 20 -7.54 49.27 -17.75
N ALA A 21 -7.54 47.99 -18.15
CA ALA A 21 -7.08 46.87 -17.33
C ALA A 21 -5.77 46.33 -17.93
N SER A 22 -4.70 46.36 -17.14
CA SER A 22 -3.36 45.88 -17.51
C SER A 22 -3.28 44.36 -17.50
N THR A 23 -2.91 43.79 -18.64
CA THR A 23 -2.59 42.38 -18.89
C THR A 23 -1.24 42.02 -18.25
N ARG A 24 -1.18 40.90 -17.49
CA ARG A 24 0.09 40.26 -17.11
C ARG A 24 0.54 39.33 -18.26
N PRO A 25 1.83 39.33 -18.65
CA PRO A 25 2.33 38.52 -19.77
C PRO A 25 2.70 37.11 -19.29
N GLY A 26 2.27 36.07 -20.01
CA GLY A 26 2.72 34.70 -19.73
C GLY A 26 1.97 33.53 -20.35
N ASP A 27 1.05 33.72 -21.29
CA ASP A 27 0.45 32.59 -22.03
C ASP A 27 1.33 32.22 -23.23
N GLY A 28 2.14 31.18 -23.04
CA GLY A 28 2.88 30.48 -24.10
C GLY A 28 2.14 29.20 -24.50
N VAL A 29 1.85 29.09 -25.79
CA VAL A 29 1.25 27.94 -26.48
C VAL A 29 2.06 26.66 -26.23
N TYR A 30 1.44 25.62 -25.67
CA TYR A 30 2.07 24.29 -25.56
C TYR A 30 1.95 23.53 -26.87
N THR A 31 3.06 23.46 -27.62
CA THR A 31 3.25 22.49 -28.70
C THR A 31 3.90 21.22 -28.12
N SER A 32 3.33 20.06 -28.46
CA SER A 32 3.88 18.75 -28.12
C SER A 32 5.11 18.44 -28.94
N ALA A 33 6.26 18.23 -28.29
CA ALA A 33 7.41 17.55 -28.89
C ALA A 33 8.25 16.84 -27.82
N ASN A 34 8.56 15.57 -28.10
CA ASN A 34 9.40 14.67 -27.33
C ASN A 34 10.86 15.14 -27.21
N HIS A 35 11.46 14.88 -26.04
CA HIS A 35 12.86 14.54 -25.70
C HIS A 35 13.42 15.37 -24.54
N PHE A 36 13.78 14.70 -23.45
CA PHE A 36 14.72 15.20 -22.45
C PHE A 36 16.09 14.58 -22.74
N PRO A 37 17.08 15.35 -23.24
CA PRO A 37 18.44 14.88 -23.45
C PRO A 37 19.35 15.34 -22.30
N SER A 38 19.18 14.81 -21.09
CA SER A 38 20.21 14.82 -20.02
C SER A 38 19.72 14.10 -18.76
N LYS A 39 20.63 13.41 -18.04
CA LYS A 39 20.40 12.77 -16.73
C LYS A 39 20.67 13.73 -15.55
N GLU A 40 20.46 15.03 -15.75
CA GLU A 40 20.65 16.01 -14.68
C GLU A 40 19.29 16.50 -14.18
N LEU A 41 19.10 16.41 -12.87
CA LEU A 41 17.92 16.96 -12.20
C LEU A 41 17.97 18.50 -12.30
N PRO A 42 16.85 19.17 -12.61
CA PRO A 42 16.83 20.63 -12.62
C PRO A 42 17.12 21.19 -11.22
N PRO A 43 17.78 22.36 -11.12
CA PRO A 43 18.18 22.93 -9.83
C PRO A 43 16.97 23.28 -8.98
N LEU A 44 16.98 22.85 -7.72
CA LEU A 44 15.99 23.19 -6.71
C LEU A 44 16.22 24.65 -6.25
N ASN A 45 15.48 25.59 -6.83
CA ASN A 45 15.36 26.94 -6.27
C ASN A 45 14.50 26.90 -5.01
N LEU A 46 15.09 26.54 -3.86
CA LEU A 46 14.44 26.78 -2.56
C LEU A 46 14.61 28.25 -2.18
N ALA A 47 13.50 28.96 -2.07
CA ALA A 47 13.46 30.26 -1.41
C ALA A 47 13.74 30.08 0.09
N SER A 48 14.73 30.80 0.62
CA SER A 48 15.06 30.83 2.04
C SER A 48 13.89 31.40 2.84
N TYR A 49 13.16 30.55 3.58
CA TYR A 49 12.14 31.00 4.51
C TYR A 49 12.80 31.62 5.74
N HIS A 50 12.66 32.94 5.85
CA HIS A 50 13.00 33.71 7.04
C HIS A 50 11.97 33.46 8.15
N ASN A 51 12.49 33.30 9.37
CA ASN A 51 11.78 33.16 10.63
C ASN A 51 10.76 34.30 10.84
N GLY A 52 9.53 34.00 11.23
CA GLY A 52 8.51 34.99 11.57
C GLY A 52 7.26 34.35 12.17
N ASP A 53 7.04 34.67 13.44
CA ASP A 53 6.07 34.11 14.38
C ASP A 53 4.60 34.07 13.92
N GLY A 54 3.86 33.05 14.40
CA GLY A 54 2.41 33.12 14.52
C GLY A 54 1.62 31.85 14.16
N TYR A 55 1.77 30.76 14.91
CA TYR A 55 0.72 29.75 15.00
C TYR A 55 0.38 29.45 16.45
N THR A 56 -0.88 29.71 16.77
CA THR A 56 -1.53 29.56 18.07
C THR A 56 -1.63 28.09 18.46
N HIS A 57 -1.07 27.74 19.62
CA HIS A 57 -1.34 26.48 20.31
C HIS A 57 -2.80 26.45 20.79
N SER A 58 -3.62 25.55 20.26
CA SER A 58 -4.88 25.15 20.88
C SER A 58 -4.67 23.91 21.74
N SER A 59 -4.15 24.12 22.94
CA SER A 59 -4.24 23.18 24.05
C SER A 59 -5.49 23.48 24.87
N HIS A 60 -6.45 22.55 24.90
CA HIS A 60 -7.26 22.12 26.05
C HIS A 60 -8.69 21.74 25.70
N GLY A 61 -9.07 20.58 26.23
CA GLY A 61 -10.42 20.06 26.30
C GLY A 61 -10.47 18.80 27.17
N SER A 62 -9.73 18.78 28.28
CA SER A 62 -9.93 17.79 29.34
C SER A 62 -11.31 18.07 29.96
N ARG A 63 -12.29 17.24 29.65
CA ARG A 63 -13.57 17.23 30.35
C ARG A 63 -13.36 16.54 31.70
N SER A 64 -13.29 17.34 32.76
CA SER A 64 -13.61 16.90 34.12
C SER A 64 -15.09 16.50 34.11
N MET A 65 -15.41 15.24 34.40
CA MET A 65 -16.76 14.85 34.79
C MET A 65 -16.86 15.04 36.29
N ASP A 66 -17.72 15.98 36.69
CA ASP A 66 -18.18 16.12 38.06
C ASP A 66 -18.90 14.83 38.48
N ILE A 67 -18.52 14.32 39.65
CA ILE A 67 -19.16 13.20 40.33
C ILE A 67 -20.41 13.77 41.01
N ASP A 68 -21.57 13.48 40.47
CA ASP A 68 -22.84 13.56 41.21
C ASP A 68 -23.05 12.20 41.90
N ASP A 69 -23.12 12.25 43.22
CA ASP A 69 -23.45 11.13 44.09
C ASP A 69 -24.93 10.77 43.93
N GLU A 70 -25.24 9.66 43.25
CA GLU A 70 -26.45 8.89 43.54
C GLU A 70 -26.07 7.42 43.78
N GLU A 71 -26.30 7.01 45.03
CA GLU A 71 -26.19 5.65 45.51
C GLU A 71 -27.17 4.74 44.76
N ASP A 72 -26.66 3.76 44.01
CA ASP A 72 -27.41 2.52 43.80
C ASP A 72 -26.45 1.33 43.97
N ALA A 73 -26.66 0.63 45.07
CA ALA A 73 -25.91 -0.53 45.48
C ALA A 73 -26.46 -1.77 44.74
N ASP A 74 -25.70 -2.28 43.76
CA ASP A 74 -25.60 -3.73 43.59
C ASP A 74 -24.25 -4.12 42.96
N ARG A 75 -23.31 -4.46 43.85
CA ARG A 75 -22.00 -5.01 43.52
C ARG A 75 -22.17 -6.39 42.86
N ASN A 76 -21.73 -6.53 41.63
CA ASN A 76 -21.02 -7.75 41.22
C ASN A 76 -19.57 -7.35 40.93
N ASP A 77 -18.74 -7.48 41.98
CA ASP A 77 -17.30 -7.19 42.01
C ASP A 77 -16.56 -8.18 41.08
N ASP A 78 -16.48 -7.85 39.79
CA ASP A 78 -15.42 -8.36 38.91
C ASP A 78 -14.40 -7.24 38.71
N ALA A 79 -13.53 -7.11 39.71
CA ALA A 79 -12.41 -6.19 39.71
C ALA A 79 -11.66 -6.21 38.36
N ILE A 80 -11.35 -5.02 37.88
CA ILE A 80 -10.58 -4.71 36.68
C ILE A 80 -9.17 -5.28 36.87
N PHE A 81 -9.00 -6.58 36.62
CA PHE A 81 -7.70 -7.24 36.61
C PHE A 81 -7.11 -7.14 35.20
N PRO A 82 -6.04 -6.34 34.99
CA PRO A 82 -5.41 -6.16 33.68
C PRO A 82 -4.98 -7.51 33.09
N GLU A 83 -4.57 -8.46 33.91
CA GLU A 83 -4.16 -9.80 33.48
C GLU A 83 -5.28 -10.60 32.84
N ARG A 84 -6.51 -10.52 33.36
CA ARG A 84 -7.68 -11.17 32.74
C ARG A 84 -8.09 -10.48 31.46
N LEU A 85 -7.95 -9.15 31.39
CA LEU A 85 -8.20 -8.36 30.18
C LEU A 85 -7.18 -8.71 29.09
N ILE A 86 -5.89 -8.74 29.42
CA ILE A 86 -4.78 -9.12 28.54
C ILE A 86 -4.92 -10.58 28.11
N ARG A 87 -5.34 -11.49 28.99
CA ARG A 87 -5.58 -12.90 28.63
C ARG A 87 -6.78 -13.06 27.70
N ARG A 88 -7.87 -12.33 27.95
CA ARG A 88 -9.06 -12.29 27.07
C ARG A 88 -8.73 -11.67 25.72
N GLU A 89 -7.89 -10.64 25.71
CA GLU A 89 -7.43 -9.95 24.50
C GLU A 89 -6.42 -10.80 23.72
N ASN A 90 -5.49 -11.49 24.38
CA ASN A 90 -4.59 -12.48 23.78
C ASN A 90 -5.35 -13.68 23.19
N GLN A 91 -6.51 -14.04 23.75
CA GLN A 91 -7.39 -15.09 23.21
C GLN A 91 -8.22 -14.60 22.02
N ARG A 92 -8.58 -13.32 21.96
CA ARG A 92 -9.33 -12.71 20.84
C ARG A 92 -8.43 -12.23 19.70
N ASN A 93 -7.22 -11.77 20.00
CA ASN A 93 -6.30 -11.08 19.11
C ASN A 93 -4.89 -11.66 19.20
N SER A 94 -4.54 -12.48 18.19
CA SER A 94 -3.21 -13.13 18.05
C SER A 94 -2.04 -12.14 17.91
N PHE A 95 -2.33 -10.87 17.64
CA PHE A 95 -1.36 -9.77 17.53
C PHE A 95 -0.57 -9.59 18.83
N PHE A 96 -1.26 -9.53 19.98
CA PHE A 96 -0.59 -9.31 21.28
C PHE A 96 0.29 -10.49 21.69
N ARG A 97 -0.09 -11.73 21.33
CA ARG A 97 0.77 -12.91 21.56
C ARG A 97 2.08 -12.82 20.78
N THR A 98 2.02 -12.38 19.53
CA THR A 98 3.19 -12.30 18.63
C THR A 98 4.16 -11.20 19.05
N ILE A 99 3.65 -10.10 19.62
CA ILE A 99 4.47 -8.96 20.08
C ILE A 99 5.02 -9.16 21.50
N LEU A 100 4.24 -9.76 22.40
CA LEU A 100 4.62 -9.88 23.81
C LEU A 100 5.46 -11.12 24.13
N ASN A 101 5.33 -12.20 23.34
CA ASN A 101 6.15 -13.40 23.46
C ASN A 101 6.72 -13.76 22.08
N PRO A 102 7.85 -13.18 21.66
CA PRO A 102 8.68 -13.84 20.65
C PRO A 102 9.07 -15.20 21.23
N GLU A 103 8.61 -16.31 20.66
CA GLU A 103 8.89 -17.64 21.22
C GLU A 103 10.41 -17.87 21.25
N GLU A 104 10.99 -17.84 22.45
CA GLU A 104 12.30 -18.45 22.71
C GLU A 104 12.12 -19.96 22.56
N THR A 105 12.84 -20.55 21.60
CA THR A 105 12.84 -21.99 21.36
C THR A 105 13.44 -22.70 22.58
N PRO A 106 12.67 -23.49 23.35
CA PRO A 106 13.26 -24.25 24.44
C PRO A 106 13.99 -25.45 23.84
N ALA A 107 15.30 -25.51 24.04
CA ALA A 107 16.05 -26.74 23.86
C ALA A 107 15.53 -27.79 24.86
N HIS A 108 14.89 -28.86 24.39
CA HIS A 108 14.62 -30.05 25.22
C HIS A 108 14.92 -31.35 24.47
N ASN A 109 15.74 -32.16 25.15
CA ASN A 109 16.20 -33.49 24.79
C ASN A 109 15.06 -34.53 24.75
N GLY A 110 15.16 -35.45 23.77
CA GLY A 110 14.88 -36.89 23.96
C GLY A 110 13.44 -37.40 23.82
N HIS A 111 13.04 -37.77 22.59
CA HIS A 111 12.73 -39.15 22.14
C HIS A 111 11.86 -39.14 20.86
N PRO A 112 12.05 -40.09 19.91
CA PRO A 112 11.43 -40.05 18.59
C PRO A 112 10.12 -40.85 18.59
N ASN A 113 9.02 -40.20 18.17
CA ASN A 113 7.92 -40.77 17.37
C ASN A 113 6.64 -39.97 17.59
N HIS A 114 6.43 -38.94 16.75
CA HIS A 114 5.16 -38.69 16.06
C HIS A 114 5.38 -37.43 15.23
N ILE A 115 5.46 -37.57 13.91
CA ILE A 115 5.41 -36.44 12.98
C ILE A 115 3.96 -35.93 13.02
N PRO A 116 3.67 -34.72 13.53
CA PRO A 116 2.34 -34.15 13.39
C PRO A 116 2.18 -33.73 11.91
N SER A 117 1.08 -34.15 11.29
CA SER A 117 0.68 -33.73 9.94
C SER A 117 0.87 -32.22 9.76
N LEU A 118 1.75 -31.83 8.84
CA LEU A 118 2.03 -30.45 8.41
C LEU A 118 0.89 -29.88 7.54
N SER A 119 -0.36 -30.06 7.97
CA SER A 119 -1.48 -29.33 7.39
C SER A 119 -1.50 -27.93 8.04
N PRO A 120 -1.41 -26.83 7.28
CA PRO A 120 -1.62 -25.51 7.85
C PRO A 120 -2.99 -25.47 8.55
N PRO A 121 -3.15 -24.75 9.67
CA PRO A 121 -4.49 -24.47 10.18
C PRO A 121 -5.25 -23.81 9.04
N GLN A 122 -6.30 -24.47 8.56
CA GLN A 122 -7.18 -23.93 7.54
C GLN A 122 -7.83 -22.69 8.13
N THR A 123 -7.26 -21.51 7.84
CA THR A 123 -7.92 -20.24 8.10
C THR A 123 -9.25 -20.32 7.37
N ARG A 124 -10.36 -20.49 8.11
CA ARG A 124 -11.70 -20.54 7.50
C ARG A 124 -11.83 -19.28 6.66
N LEU A 125 -11.86 -19.45 5.34
CA LEU A 125 -12.08 -18.37 4.41
C LEU A 125 -13.41 -17.70 4.81
N ALA A 126 -13.36 -16.42 5.18
CA ALA A 126 -14.58 -15.70 5.53
C ALA A 126 -15.59 -15.81 4.37
N PRO A 127 -16.88 -16.11 4.63
CA PRO A 127 -17.90 -16.20 3.61
C PRO A 127 -17.94 -14.93 2.76
N ILE A 128 -18.29 -15.07 1.48
CA ILE A 128 -18.52 -13.91 0.60
C ILE A 128 -19.64 -13.07 1.23
N PRO A 129 -19.45 -11.77 1.45
CA PRO A 129 -20.43 -10.94 2.14
C PRO A 129 -21.75 -10.88 1.38
N SER A 130 -22.86 -11.17 2.06
CA SER A 130 -24.20 -10.92 1.55
C SER A 130 -24.69 -9.54 2.01
N GLY A 131 -25.15 -8.69 1.08
CA GLY A 131 -25.91 -7.47 1.39
C GLY A 131 -25.35 -6.13 0.90
N LEU A 132 -24.12 -6.08 0.37
CA LEU A 132 -23.59 -4.88 -0.29
C LEU A 132 -23.42 -5.13 -1.79
N ASN A 133 -23.89 -4.18 -2.61
CA ASN A 133 -23.74 -4.26 -4.05
C ASN A 133 -22.35 -3.78 -4.47
N ASP A 134 -21.67 -4.56 -5.30
CA ASP A 134 -20.48 -4.10 -6.02
C ASP A 134 -20.86 -3.04 -7.10
N PRO A 135 -19.90 -2.27 -7.66
CA PRO A 135 -20.18 -1.22 -8.63
C PRO A 135 -20.96 -1.64 -9.88
N ILE A 136 -20.83 -2.90 -10.33
CA ILE A 136 -21.60 -3.42 -11.46
C ILE A 136 -23.02 -3.76 -11.00
N THR A 137 -23.15 -4.47 -9.89
CA THR A 137 -24.46 -4.82 -9.31
C THR A 137 -25.27 -3.57 -8.91
N ALA A 138 -24.60 -2.49 -8.53
CA ALA A 138 -25.19 -1.19 -8.24
C ALA A 138 -25.55 -0.37 -9.50
N GLY A 139 -25.21 -0.84 -10.70
CA GLY A 139 -25.47 -0.15 -11.97
C GLY A 139 -24.62 1.10 -12.20
N ILE A 140 -23.51 1.28 -11.48
CA ILE A 140 -22.63 2.44 -11.60
C ILE A 140 -21.72 2.31 -12.83
N ILE A 141 -21.27 1.08 -13.11
CA ILE A 141 -20.45 0.73 -14.27
C ILE A 141 -20.93 -0.58 -14.90
N THR A 142 -20.57 -0.79 -16.16
CA THR A 142 -20.81 -2.06 -16.88
C THR A 142 -19.66 -3.06 -16.68
N GLU A 143 -19.84 -4.30 -17.13
CA GLU A 143 -18.74 -5.29 -17.15
C GLU A 143 -17.62 -4.87 -18.12
N GLU A 144 -17.99 -4.22 -19.23
CA GLU A 144 -17.07 -3.67 -20.21
C GLU A 144 -16.23 -2.53 -19.61
N ASP A 145 -16.88 -1.59 -18.89
CA ASP A 145 -16.18 -0.55 -18.15
C ASP A 145 -15.17 -1.16 -17.16
N ALA A 146 -15.56 -2.23 -16.45
CA ALA A 146 -14.69 -2.88 -15.48
C ALA A 146 -13.42 -3.48 -16.14
N LYS A 147 -13.55 -4.10 -17.32
CA LYS A 147 -12.40 -4.62 -18.10
C LYS A 147 -11.44 -3.49 -18.48
N VAL A 148 -11.97 -2.41 -19.06
CA VAL A 148 -11.16 -1.24 -19.45
C VAL A 148 -10.46 -0.61 -18.24
N LEU A 149 -11.17 -0.47 -17.12
CA LEU A 149 -10.59 0.07 -15.89
C LEU A 149 -9.48 -0.84 -15.33
N PHE A 150 -9.66 -2.16 -15.35
CA PHE A 150 -8.62 -3.10 -14.94
C PHE A 150 -7.37 -2.97 -15.81
N ASP A 151 -7.51 -2.90 -17.14
CA ASP A 151 -6.38 -2.70 -18.05
C ASP A 151 -5.63 -1.41 -17.72
N LEU A 152 -6.35 -0.31 -17.49
CA LEU A 152 -5.77 0.98 -17.10
C LEU A 152 -5.11 0.93 -15.71
N ILE A 153 -5.67 0.19 -14.76
CA ILE A 153 -5.08 -0.01 -13.44
C ILE A 153 -3.75 -0.76 -13.56
N PHE A 154 -3.71 -1.87 -14.30
CA PHE A 154 -2.47 -2.63 -14.50
C PHE A 154 -1.42 -1.82 -15.27
N LEU A 155 -1.85 -0.99 -16.22
CA LEU A 155 -0.93 -0.19 -17.03
C LEU A 155 -0.41 1.07 -16.32
N ARG A 156 -1.23 1.74 -15.50
CA ARG A 156 -0.95 3.10 -15.01
C ARG A 156 -0.87 3.23 -13.50
N LEU A 157 -1.40 2.27 -12.74
CA LEU A 157 -1.46 2.35 -11.29
C LEU A 157 -0.60 1.26 -10.63
N ASN A 158 -0.75 0.01 -11.07
CA ASN A 158 -0.01 -1.12 -10.52
C ASN A 158 1.52 -0.98 -10.61
N PRO A 159 2.14 -0.36 -11.63
CA PRO A 159 3.60 -0.20 -11.67
C PRO A 159 4.18 0.62 -10.52
N PHE A 160 3.36 1.46 -9.87
CA PHE A 160 3.79 2.25 -8.72
C PHE A 160 3.71 1.49 -7.39
N ILE A 161 2.78 0.54 -7.27
CA ILE A 161 2.54 -0.20 -6.02
C ILE A 161 3.06 -1.64 -6.06
N ASN A 162 3.25 -2.19 -7.26
CA ASN A 162 3.74 -3.54 -7.55
C ASN A 162 3.03 -4.65 -6.75
N LEU A 163 1.73 -4.49 -6.54
CA LEU A 163 0.94 -5.35 -5.65
C LEU A 163 0.25 -6.49 -6.39
N PHE A 164 -0.31 -6.21 -7.57
CA PHE A 164 -1.15 -7.16 -8.28
C PHE A 164 -0.39 -7.88 -9.39
N ASP A 165 -0.79 -9.13 -9.62
CA ASP A 165 -0.30 -9.98 -10.68
C ASP A 165 -1.39 -10.18 -11.73
N PRO A 166 -1.22 -9.72 -12.98
CA PRO A 166 -2.24 -9.86 -14.02
C PRO A 166 -2.52 -11.33 -14.40
N ALA A 167 -1.59 -12.26 -14.14
CA ALA A 167 -1.84 -13.69 -14.35
C ALA A 167 -2.87 -14.26 -13.36
N LEU A 168 -3.06 -13.61 -12.20
CA LEU A 168 -4.04 -14.02 -11.18
C LEU A 168 -5.25 -13.08 -11.13
N HIS A 169 -5.01 -11.77 -11.13
CA HIS A 169 -6.00 -10.73 -10.79
C HIS A 169 -6.78 -10.25 -12.01
N SER A 170 -7.52 -11.17 -12.64
CA SER A 170 -8.53 -10.80 -13.64
C SER A 170 -9.77 -10.18 -12.99
N VAL A 171 -10.58 -9.46 -13.78
CA VAL A 171 -11.88 -8.93 -13.36
C VAL A 171 -12.74 -10.03 -12.71
N ALA A 172 -12.85 -11.18 -13.39
CA ALA A 172 -13.64 -12.31 -12.93
C ALA A 172 -13.11 -12.91 -11.62
N TYR A 173 -11.78 -13.10 -11.53
CA TYR A 173 -11.14 -13.60 -10.32
C TYR A 173 -11.39 -12.66 -9.14
N VAL A 174 -11.07 -11.36 -9.28
CA VAL A 174 -11.16 -10.42 -8.17
C VAL A 174 -12.61 -10.22 -7.72
N ARG A 175 -13.55 -10.04 -8.67
CA ARG A 175 -14.97 -9.85 -8.35
C ARG A 175 -15.57 -11.05 -7.64
N SER A 176 -15.24 -12.27 -8.06
CA SER A 176 -15.73 -13.50 -7.41
C SER A 176 -15.06 -13.79 -6.07
N LYS A 177 -13.77 -13.46 -5.91
CA LYS A 177 -13.01 -13.72 -4.68
C LYS A 177 -13.32 -12.72 -3.57
N CYS A 178 -13.42 -11.43 -3.89
CA CYS A 178 -13.63 -10.38 -2.90
C CYS A 178 -14.29 -9.13 -3.51
N PRO A 179 -15.60 -8.94 -3.30
CA PRO A 179 -16.32 -7.74 -3.74
C PRO A 179 -15.73 -6.43 -3.20
N PHE A 180 -15.15 -6.44 -2.01
CA PHE A 180 -14.48 -5.27 -1.44
C PHE A 180 -13.22 -4.87 -2.21
N LEU A 181 -12.34 -5.82 -2.52
CA LEU A 181 -11.15 -5.56 -3.35
C LEU A 181 -11.56 -5.10 -4.74
N PHE A 182 -12.51 -5.79 -5.36
CA PHE A 182 -13.05 -5.40 -6.67
C PHE A 182 -13.55 -3.95 -6.66
N THR A 183 -14.41 -3.61 -5.70
CA THR A 183 -14.97 -2.25 -5.55
C THR A 183 -13.87 -1.21 -5.35
N THR A 184 -12.86 -1.52 -4.54
CA THR A 184 -11.74 -0.62 -4.27
C THR A 184 -10.87 -0.39 -5.51
N LEU A 185 -10.60 -1.44 -6.30
CA LEU A 185 -9.87 -1.31 -7.56
C LEU A 185 -10.64 -0.46 -8.57
N ILE A 186 -11.94 -0.72 -8.75
CA ILE A 186 -12.80 0.09 -9.62
C ILE A 186 -12.82 1.55 -9.17
N MET A 187 -12.95 1.81 -7.86
CA MET A 187 -12.87 3.16 -7.30
C MET A 187 -11.55 3.85 -7.65
N ALA A 188 -10.41 3.15 -7.50
CA ALA A 188 -9.10 3.68 -7.85
C ALA A 188 -8.99 3.98 -9.35
N GLY A 189 -9.48 3.10 -10.22
CA GLY A 189 -9.56 3.34 -11.66
C GLY A 189 -10.43 4.56 -11.99
N CYS A 190 -11.63 4.64 -11.41
CA CYS A 190 -12.54 5.77 -11.62
C CYS A 190 -11.92 7.11 -11.21
N LYS A 191 -11.09 7.14 -10.15
CA LYS A 191 -10.42 8.37 -9.67
C LYS A 191 -9.65 9.09 -10.78
N PHE A 192 -9.04 8.34 -11.69
CA PHE A 192 -8.16 8.89 -12.73
C PHE A 192 -8.74 8.79 -14.15
N PHE A 193 -9.57 7.78 -14.42
CA PHE A 193 -10.01 7.47 -15.79
C PHE A 193 -11.51 7.61 -16.02
N ARG A 194 -12.30 7.75 -14.94
CA ARG A 194 -13.76 7.88 -15.02
C ARG A 194 -14.32 8.68 -13.83
N ALA A 195 -13.99 9.96 -13.79
CA ALA A 195 -14.25 10.84 -12.65
C ALA A 195 -15.74 10.90 -12.26
N ASP A 196 -16.65 10.82 -13.23
CA ASP A 196 -18.11 10.89 -12.98
C ASP A 196 -18.62 9.75 -12.09
N SER A 197 -18.01 8.56 -12.17
CA SER A 197 -18.36 7.40 -11.35
C SER A 197 -17.59 7.33 -10.03
N PHE A 198 -16.53 8.15 -9.86
CA PHE A 198 -15.60 8.05 -8.72
C PHE A 198 -16.30 8.19 -7.37
N LYS A 199 -17.14 9.22 -7.19
CA LYS A 199 -17.80 9.47 -5.90
C LYS A 199 -18.74 8.34 -5.48
N GLN A 200 -19.44 7.73 -6.44
CA GLN A 200 -20.33 6.61 -6.19
C GLN A 200 -19.54 5.34 -5.82
N CYS A 201 -18.49 5.03 -6.58
CA CYS A 201 -17.59 3.91 -6.27
C CYS A 201 -16.84 4.11 -4.94
N GLN A 202 -16.45 5.35 -4.61
CA GLN A 202 -15.83 5.70 -3.34
C GLN A 202 -16.76 5.46 -2.15
N LYS A 203 -18.04 5.81 -2.29
CA LYS A 203 -19.05 5.52 -1.26
C LYS A 203 -19.15 4.02 -1.00
N LEU A 204 -19.28 3.20 -2.05
CA LEU A 204 -19.33 1.75 -1.90
C LEU A 204 -18.05 1.17 -1.27
N ALA A 205 -16.88 1.63 -1.70
CA ALA A 205 -15.60 1.19 -1.13
C ALA A 205 -15.52 1.49 0.39
N ASN A 206 -16.00 2.67 0.81
CA ASN A 206 -16.06 3.03 2.23
C ASN A 206 -17.07 2.16 3.00
N GLU A 207 -18.24 1.86 2.44
CA GLU A 207 -19.23 0.97 3.05
C GLU A 207 -18.67 -0.45 3.23
N PHE A 208 -18.00 -0.98 2.21
CA PHE A 208 -17.30 -2.26 2.33
C PHE A 208 -16.17 -2.21 3.38
N ALA A 209 -15.41 -1.12 3.47
CA ALA A 209 -14.35 -0.98 4.47
C ALA A 209 -14.90 -0.99 5.90
N ILE A 210 -15.96 -0.21 6.15
CA ILE A 210 -16.66 -0.19 7.45
C ILE A 210 -17.19 -1.57 7.79
N ARG A 211 -17.81 -2.26 6.82
CA ARG A 211 -18.36 -3.60 7.02
C ARG A 211 -17.28 -4.64 7.28
N ALA A 212 -16.20 -4.63 6.49
CA ALA A 212 -15.07 -5.52 6.66
C ALA A 212 -14.43 -5.37 8.04
N PHE A 213 -14.35 -4.13 8.54
CA PHE A 213 -13.87 -3.85 9.88
C PHE A 213 -14.83 -4.34 10.97
N ALA A 214 -16.13 -4.00 10.87
CA ALA A 214 -17.15 -4.37 11.84
C ALA A 214 -17.30 -5.89 11.98
N ASP A 215 -17.25 -6.62 10.86
CA ASP A 215 -17.36 -8.08 10.83
C ASP A 215 -16.00 -8.79 10.94
N ALA A 216 -14.91 -8.04 11.13
CA ALA A 216 -13.54 -8.55 11.24
C ALA A 216 -13.15 -9.54 10.11
N TRP A 217 -13.37 -9.16 8.86
CA TRP A 217 -13.01 -10.02 7.72
C TRP A 217 -11.51 -10.23 7.63
N LYS A 218 -11.09 -11.49 7.47
CA LYS A 218 -9.68 -11.89 7.45
C LYS A 218 -9.37 -12.65 6.17
N ARG A 219 -8.93 -11.93 5.14
CA ARG A 219 -8.45 -12.51 3.87
C ARG A 219 -7.41 -11.61 3.20
N VAL A 220 -6.59 -12.19 2.33
CA VAL A 220 -5.53 -11.47 1.57
C VAL A 220 -6.13 -10.31 0.80
N GLU A 221 -7.27 -10.54 0.15
CA GLU A 221 -7.92 -9.54 -0.70
C GLU A 221 -8.45 -8.35 0.13
N VAL A 222 -8.87 -8.58 1.37
CA VAL A 222 -9.28 -7.51 2.28
C VAL A 222 -8.08 -6.67 2.68
N VAL A 223 -6.92 -7.30 2.94
CA VAL A 223 -5.65 -6.59 3.19
C VAL A 223 -5.25 -5.74 1.98
N GLN A 224 -5.32 -6.30 0.78
CA GLN A 224 -5.04 -5.58 -0.45
C GLN A 224 -5.99 -4.41 -0.67
N ALA A 225 -7.28 -4.58 -0.35
CA ALA A 225 -8.26 -3.50 -0.45
C ALA A 225 -7.91 -2.34 0.49
N PHE A 226 -7.56 -2.61 1.76
CA PHE A 226 -7.09 -1.57 2.67
C PHE A 226 -5.77 -0.94 2.22
N ALA A 227 -4.82 -1.72 1.69
CA ALA A 227 -3.59 -1.18 1.12
C ALA A 227 -3.89 -0.20 -0.04
N CYS A 228 -4.81 -0.56 -0.94
CA CYS A 228 -5.26 0.32 -2.02
C CYS A 228 -5.96 1.59 -1.53
N LEU A 229 -6.74 1.50 -0.45
CA LEU A 229 -7.31 2.68 0.19
C LEU A 229 -6.19 3.60 0.72
N THR A 230 -5.13 3.06 1.32
CA THR A 230 -3.99 3.89 1.76
C THR A 230 -3.27 4.57 0.60
N TYR A 231 -3.17 3.93 -0.58
CA TYR A 231 -2.52 4.54 -1.76
C TYR A 231 -3.38 5.60 -2.46
N TRP A 232 -4.70 5.40 -2.50
CA TRP A 232 -5.59 6.22 -3.34
C TRP A 232 -6.68 6.97 -2.56
N LYS A 233 -6.64 6.91 -1.23
CA LYS A 233 -7.41 7.69 -0.24
C LYS A 233 -6.45 8.19 0.86
N ASP A 234 -6.98 8.75 1.94
CA ASP A 234 -6.22 9.14 3.12
C ASP A 234 -5.64 7.91 3.85
N PRO A 235 -4.41 8.02 4.39
CA PRO A 235 -3.69 6.89 4.96
C PRO A 235 -4.34 6.35 6.25
N ASP A 236 -4.42 5.02 6.38
CA ASP A 236 -4.90 4.30 7.55
C ASP A 236 -4.03 3.04 7.80
N ASP A 237 -3.76 2.74 9.08
CA ASP A 237 -2.82 1.69 9.53
C ASP A 237 -3.45 0.26 9.55
N ASN A 238 -4.70 0.13 9.10
CA ASN A 238 -5.47 -1.11 9.18
C ASN A 238 -4.90 -2.27 8.34
N ALA A 239 -4.18 -1.99 7.25
CA ALA A 239 -3.63 -3.03 6.37
C ALA A 239 -2.49 -3.83 7.02
N CYS A 240 -1.54 -3.16 7.68
CA CYS A 240 -0.37 -3.80 8.31
C CYS A 240 -0.79 -4.76 9.42
N ARG A 241 -1.71 -4.34 10.30
CA ARG A 241 -2.23 -5.17 11.40
C ARG A 241 -2.85 -6.47 10.89
N MET A 242 -3.72 -6.38 9.88
CA MET A 242 -4.40 -7.55 9.34
C MET A 242 -3.45 -8.50 8.59
N ALA A 243 -2.38 -7.99 7.97
CA ALA A 243 -1.37 -8.83 7.32
C ALA A 243 -0.65 -9.76 8.31
N VAL A 244 -0.33 -9.26 9.51
CA VAL A 244 0.25 -10.06 10.60
C VAL A 244 -0.76 -11.11 11.08
N GLU A 245 -2.01 -10.73 11.35
CA GLU A 245 -3.04 -11.66 11.81
C GLU A 245 -3.33 -12.81 10.84
N LEU A 246 -3.18 -12.56 9.53
CA LEU A 246 -3.35 -13.56 8.48
C LEU A 246 -2.11 -14.43 8.25
N GLY A 247 -1.00 -14.15 8.92
CA GLY A 247 0.28 -14.80 8.71
C GLY A 247 0.73 -14.69 7.25
N LEU A 248 0.56 -13.52 6.63
CA LEU A 248 1.03 -13.30 5.25
C LEU A 248 2.56 -13.39 5.14
N ASN A 249 3.25 -13.27 6.27
CA ASN A 249 4.69 -13.38 6.42
C ASN A 249 5.24 -14.81 6.48
N ARG A 250 4.38 -15.82 6.33
CA ARG A 250 4.82 -17.21 6.41
C ARG A 250 5.69 -17.56 5.20
N TYR A 251 7.00 -17.61 5.44
CA TYR A 251 7.98 -18.08 4.46
C TYR A 251 7.92 -19.61 4.29
N LEU A 252 7.94 -20.06 3.04
CA LEU A 252 8.02 -21.48 2.69
C LEU A 252 9.34 -21.74 1.95
N PRO A 253 10.35 -22.35 2.62
CA PRO A 253 11.66 -22.59 2.02
C PRO A 253 11.60 -23.50 0.78
N SER A 254 10.72 -24.50 0.81
CA SER A 254 10.36 -25.35 -0.32
C SER A 254 8.85 -25.26 -0.55
N PRO A 255 8.40 -24.80 -1.72
CA PRO A 255 7.01 -24.98 -2.12
C PRO A 255 6.63 -26.47 -2.16
N PRO A 256 5.33 -26.81 -2.11
CA PRO A 256 4.88 -28.18 -2.31
C PRO A 256 5.36 -28.72 -3.66
N PRO A 257 5.89 -29.96 -3.74
CA PRO A 257 6.50 -30.51 -4.95
C PRO A 257 5.51 -30.69 -6.13
N ASN A 258 4.21 -30.64 -5.86
CA ASN A 258 3.12 -30.80 -6.82
C ASN A 258 2.14 -29.61 -6.79
N GLU A 259 2.62 -28.42 -6.43
CA GLU A 259 1.85 -27.18 -6.46
C GLU A 259 1.39 -26.88 -7.91
N SER A 260 0.09 -26.64 -8.11
CA SER A 260 -0.41 -26.18 -9.41
C SER A 260 0.00 -24.74 -9.66
N GLU A 261 0.03 -24.32 -10.93
CA GLU A 261 0.33 -22.92 -11.30
C GLU A 261 -0.57 -21.93 -10.56
N PHE A 262 -1.87 -22.22 -10.45
CA PHE A 262 -2.83 -21.40 -9.72
C PHE A 262 -2.51 -21.32 -8.21
N GLN A 263 -2.15 -22.45 -7.58
CA GLN A 263 -1.76 -22.47 -6.17
C GLN A 263 -0.47 -21.67 -5.93
N MET A 264 0.50 -21.79 -6.84
CA MET A 264 1.72 -21.01 -6.83
C MET A 264 1.42 -19.51 -6.92
N LEU A 265 0.55 -19.10 -7.85
CA LEU A 265 0.13 -17.70 -7.98
C LEU A 265 -0.57 -17.19 -6.72
N GLU A 266 -1.47 -17.97 -6.10
CA GLU A 266 -2.12 -17.59 -4.84
C GLU A 266 -1.11 -17.48 -3.68
N ARG A 267 -0.12 -18.38 -3.59
CA ARG A 267 0.96 -18.29 -2.60
C ARG A 267 1.81 -17.04 -2.83
N ARG A 268 2.24 -16.80 -4.06
CA ARG A 268 2.99 -15.60 -4.47
C ARG A 268 2.21 -14.32 -4.18
N ASN A 269 0.90 -14.34 -4.36
CA ASN A 269 0.04 -13.21 -4.03
C ASN A 269 0.09 -12.84 -2.53
N ARG A 270 0.09 -13.85 -1.65
CA ARG A 270 0.24 -13.65 -0.19
C ARG A 270 1.61 -13.06 0.16
N GLU A 271 2.65 -13.69 -0.36
CA GLU A 271 4.05 -13.27 -0.16
C GLU A 271 4.27 -11.83 -0.63
N ARG A 272 3.86 -11.51 -1.87
CA ARG A 272 3.97 -10.16 -2.45
C ARG A 272 3.22 -9.11 -1.64
N THR A 273 2.00 -9.44 -1.21
CA THR A 273 1.19 -8.53 -0.36
C THR A 273 1.94 -8.19 0.92
N TYR A 274 2.58 -9.17 1.57
CA TYR A 274 3.38 -8.91 2.76
C TYR A 274 4.60 -8.02 2.48
N LEU A 275 5.37 -8.32 1.43
CA LEU A 275 6.56 -7.54 1.06
C LEU A 275 6.23 -6.09 0.73
N VAL A 276 5.14 -5.84 -0.03
CA VAL A 276 4.69 -4.48 -0.34
C VAL A 276 4.28 -3.72 0.92
N LEU A 277 3.57 -4.37 1.84
CA LEU A 277 3.22 -3.76 3.13
C LEU A 277 4.43 -3.47 4.00
N PHE A 278 5.42 -4.36 4.03
CA PHE A 278 6.70 -4.11 4.71
C PHE A 278 7.39 -2.85 4.18
N VAL A 279 7.47 -2.71 2.86
CA VAL A 279 8.03 -1.50 2.23
C VAL A 279 7.24 -0.27 2.63
N HIS A 280 5.91 -0.34 2.63
CA HIS A 280 5.06 0.77 3.02
C HIS A 280 5.22 1.16 4.49
N ASP A 281 5.17 0.20 5.41
CA ASP A 281 5.34 0.37 6.86
C ASP A 281 6.68 1.05 7.20
N ARG A 282 7.79 0.56 6.62
CA ARG A 282 9.12 1.18 6.77
C ARG A 282 9.17 2.60 6.19
N SER A 283 8.52 2.83 5.04
CA SER A 283 8.46 4.16 4.42
C SER A 283 7.72 5.16 5.31
N LEU A 284 6.57 4.76 5.86
CA LEU A 284 5.74 5.60 6.71
C LEU A 284 6.42 5.87 8.05
N SER A 285 7.05 4.85 8.65
CA SER A 285 7.87 5.01 9.86
C SER A 285 9.00 6.02 9.65
N THR A 286 9.70 5.97 8.51
CA THR A 286 10.76 6.93 8.18
C THR A 286 10.22 8.35 8.03
N GLN A 287 9.06 8.53 7.39
CA GLN A 287 8.46 9.85 7.15
C GLN A 287 7.86 10.49 8.42
N THR A 288 7.27 9.68 9.29
CA THR A 288 6.50 10.15 10.46
C THR A 288 7.28 10.07 11.76
N GLY A 289 8.41 9.35 11.78
CA GLY A 289 9.18 9.04 13.00
C GLY A 289 8.51 8.02 13.92
N ARG A 290 7.32 7.51 13.58
CA ARG A 290 6.64 6.44 14.34
C ARG A 290 7.41 5.13 14.24
N HIS A 291 7.25 4.25 15.21
CA HIS A 291 7.79 2.89 15.11
C HIS A 291 7.07 2.12 14.01
N TRP A 292 7.82 1.31 13.28
CA TRP A 292 7.27 0.37 12.31
C TRP A 292 6.58 -0.80 12.99
N MET A 293 5.61 -1.41 12.31
CA MET A 293 4.77 -2.47 12.86
C MET A 293 5.23 -3.88 12.46
N LEU A 294 5.79 -4.04 11.26
CA LEU A 294 6.11 -5.34 10.69
C LEU A 294 7.54 -5.79 11.05
N PRO A 295 7.75 -7.02 11.53
CA PRO A 295 9.07 -7.51 11.90
C PRO A 295 9.93 -7.90 10.69
N GLU A 296 11.25 -7.98 10.88
CA GLU A 296 12.18 -8.58 9.92
C GLU A 296 12.27 -10.10 10.12
N ASP A 297 11.20 -10.78 9.72
CA ASP A 297 11.10 -12.23 9.78
C ASP A 297 11.79 -12.92 8.61
N ASP A 298 11.65 -14.25 8.55
CA ASP A 298 12.29 -15.06 7.51
C ASP A 298 11.81 -14.71 6.10
N MET A 299 10.59 -14.19 5.93
CA MET A 299 10.13 -13.72 4.62
C MET A 299 10.95 -12.51 4.15
N ILE A 300 11.25 -11.58 5.07
CA ILE A 300 12.08 -10.40 4.80
C ILE A 300 13.53 -10.81 4.55
N LYS A 301 14.11 -11.68 5.39
CA LYS A 301 15.50 -12.15 5.22
C LYS A 301 15.74 -12.85 3.88
N ASN A 302 14.75 -13.57 3.37
CA ASN A 302 14.84 -14.30 2.10
C ASN A 302 14.33 -13.51 0.89
N SER A 303 13.82 -12.28 1.09
CA SER A 303 13.28 -11.44 0.03
C SER A 303 14.27 -11.12 -1.11
N PRO A 304 15.61 -11.03 -0.91
CA PRO A 304 16.53 -10.71 -2.00
C PRO A 304 16.55 -11.73 -3.15
N SER A 305 16.13 -12.98 -2.90
CA SER A 305 16.03 -14.04 -3.90
C SER A 305 14.58 -14.36 -4.29
N TRP A 306 13.61 -13.61 -3.75
CA TRP A 306 12.20 -13.96 -3.89
C TRP A 306 11.74 -13.87 -5.34
N HIS A 307 12.18 -12.88 -6.11
CA HIS A 307 11.79 -12.70 -7.51
C HIS A 307 12.14 -13.91 -8.41
N GLU A 308 13.15 -14.70 -8.05
CA GLU A 308 13.59 -15.89 -8.80
C GLU A 308 12.68 -17.11 -8.59
N ARG A 309 11.81 -17.10 -7.56
CA ARG A 309 11.01 -18.27 -7.14
C ARG A 309 9.62 -18.33 -7.76
N GLY A 310 9.41 -17.65 -8.88
CA GLY A 310 8.13 -17.55 -9.59
C GLY A 310 7.83 -18.70 -10.55
N GLY A 311 8.70 -19.70 -10.67
CA GLY A 311 8.49 -20.88 -11.52
C GLY A 311 8.60 -20.65 -13.04
N GLY A 312 8.52 -19.40 -13.51
CA GLY A 312 8.65 -19.01 -14.91
C GLY A 312 9.60 -17.82 -15.10
N THR A 313 9.32 -16.99 -16.11
CA THR A 313 10.10 -15.77 -16.38
C THR A 313 10.04 -14.81 -15.20
N ILE A 314 11.20 -14.24 -14.84
CA ILE A 314 11.30 -13.25 -13.77
C ILE A 314 10.47 -12.02 -14.15
N ARG A 315 9.54 -11.64 -13.27
CA ARG A 315 8.71 -10.45 -13.45
C ARG A 315 9.46 -9.20 -12.97
N PRO A 316 9.55 -8.13 -13.78
CA PRO A 316 10.17 -6.88 -13.34
C PRO A 316 9.55 -6.31 -12.07
N GLU A 317 8.23 -6.43 -11.88
CA GLU A 317 7.57 -5.94 -10.66
C GLU A 317 8.03 -6.71 -9.42
N ASP A 318 8.31 -8.00 -9.55
CA ASP A 318 8.79 -8.83 -8.43
C ASP A 318 10.24 -8.47 -8.06
N VAL A 319 11.07 -8.13 -9.06
CA VAL A 319 12.43 -7.58 -8.84
C VAL A 319 12.34 -6.24 -8.12
N ILE A 320 11.43 -5.35 -8.55
CA ILE A 320 11.21 -4.05 -7.92
C ILE A 320 10.81 -4.21 -6.45
N VAL A 321 9.86 -5.09 -6.14
CA VAL A 321 9.45 -5.36 -4.76
C VAL A 321 10.62 -5.86 -3.92
N ALA A 322 11.36 -6.86 -4.39
CA ALA A 322 12.52 -7.41 -3.68
C ALA A 322 13.61 -6.33 -3.45
N SER A 323 13.85 -5.49 -4.45
CA SER A 323 14.79 -4.36 -4.37
C SER A 323 14.38 -3.33 -3.31
N PHE A 324 13.10 -2.98 -3.24
CA PHE A 324 12.61 -2.01 -2.27
C PHE A 324 12.64 -2.56 -0.85
N VAL A 325 12.37 -3.85 -0.65
CA VAL A 325 12.51 -4.47 0.67
C VAL A 325 13.96 -4.37 1.15
N SER A 326 14.91 -4.75 0.30
CA SER A 326 16.35 -4.63 0.59
C SER A 326 16.76 -3.19 0.88
N LEU A 327 16.27 -2.21 0.10
CA LEU A 327 16.56 -0.79 0.31
C LEU A 327 16.03 -0.29 1.65
N ARG A 328 14.83 -0.76 2.06
CA ARG A 328 14.22 -0.38 3.34
C ARG A 328 14.96 -0.99 4.53
N CYS A 329 15.51 -2.19 4.42
CA CYS A 329 16.41 -2.75 5.43
C CYS A 329 17.70 -1.91 5.57
N ILE A 330 18.35 -1.54 4.46
CA ILE A 330 19.54 -0.66 4.49
C ILE A 330 19.24 0.68 5.18
N ALA A 331 18.09 1.29 4.87
CA ALA A 331 17.65 2.55 5.46
C ALA A 331 17.33 2.44 6.97
N ALA A 332 16.69 1.34 7.39
CA ALA A 332 16.38 1.07 8.79
C ALA A 332 17.66 0.90 9.62
N GLU A 333 18.60 0.06 9.15
CA GLU A 333 19.91 -0.13 9.79
C GLU A 333 20.67 1.19 9.95
N THR A 334 20.64 2.02 8.91
CA THR A 334 21.29 3.35 8.93
C THR A 334 20.66 4.25 9.98
N THR A 335 19.32 4.25 10.08
CA THR A 335 18.56 5.06 11.02
C THR A 335 18.77 4.63 12.47
N ASP A 336 18.78 3.33 12.74
CA ASP A 336 18.99 2.80 14.10
C ASP A 336 20.40 3.09 14.60
N LEU A 337 21.40 3.00 13.72
CA LEU A 337 22.77 3.37 14.05
C LEU A 337 22.89 4.87 14.39
N PHE A 338 22.19 5.75 13.66
CA PHE A 338 22.12 7.18 14.00
C PHE A 338 21.41 7.46 15.32
N LYS A 339 20.33 6.74 15.63
CA LYS A 339 19.57 6.90 16.89
C LYS A 339 20.35 6.35 18.10
N GLY A 340 21.07 5.24 17.94
CA GLY A 340 21.87 4.61 18.98
C GLY A 340 23.21 5.31 19.26
N ALA A 341 23.73 6.07 18.30
CA ALA A 341 24.90 6.92 18.45
C ALA A 341 24.58 8.19 19.26
N GLY A 342 24.43 8.07 20.58
CA GLY A 342 24.51 9.22 21.49
C GLY A 342 25.81 10.03 21.28
N SER A 343 25.86 11.25 21.81
CA SER A 343 26.82 12.38 21.63
C SER A 343 28.34 12.12 21.44
N SER A 344 28.82 10.88 21.51
CA SER A 344 30.23 10.47 21.37
C SER A 344 30.73 10.26 19.93
N VAL A 345 29.87 10.24 18.91
CA VAL A 345 30.22 9.76 17.53
C VAL A 345 30.43 10.91 16.52
N ARG A 346 30.75 12.12 16.97
CA ARG A 346 30.91 13.27 16.06
C ARG A 346 32.09 13.15 15.08
N HIS A 347 32.99 12.19 15.28
CA HIS A 347 34.22 12.01 14.48
C HIS A 347 34.20 10.79 13.52
N ASP A 348 33.17 9.95 13.57
CA ASP A 348 33.06 8.74 12.71
C ASP A 348 31.96 8.86 11.64
N HIS A 349 31.36 10.04 11.49
CA HIS A 349 30.30 10.28 10.52
C HIS A 349 30.77 10.08 9.07
N GLU A 350 32.02 10.42 8.74
CA GLU A 350 32.54 10.27 7.38
C GLU A 350 32.72 8.80 6.97
N ALA A 351 33.38 8.00 7.81
CA ALA A 351 33.54 6.57 7.54
C ALA A 351 32.20 5.84 7.55
N PHE A 352 31.27 6.27 8.43
CA PHE A 352 29.90 5.79 8.45
C PHE A 352 29.15 6.09 7.14
N LEU A 353 29.18 7.35 6.67
CA LEU A 353 28.55 7.75 5.42
C LEU A 353 29.17 6.98 4.24
N LYS A 354 30.49 6.76 4.25
CA LYS A 354 31.17 5.93 3.25
C LYS A 354 30.66 4.49 3.23
N LYS A 355 30.42 3.89 4.40
CA LYS A 355 29.83 2.54 4.51
C LYS A 355 28.40 2.51 3.96
N CYS A 356 27.58 3.51 4.27
CA CYS A 356 26.22 3.62 3.74
C CYS A 356 26.21 3.78 2.22
N ASN A 357 27.07 4.65 1.68
CA ASN A 357 27.22 4.85 0.24
C ASN A 357 27.66 3.55 -0.46
N THR A 358 28.58 2.79 0.15
CA THR A 358 29.03 1.50 -0.40
C THR A 358 27.85 0.53 -0.50
N LYS A 359 27.04 0.38 0.56
CA LYS A 359 25.84 -0.46 0.53
C LYS A 359 24.83 -0.02 -0.54
N LEU A 360 24.63 1.28 -0.71
CA LEU A 360 23.71 1.82 -1.73
C LEU A 360 24.24 1.59 -3.15
N THR A 361 25.55 1.69 -3.37
CA THR A 361 26.17 1.35 -4.66
C THR A 361 26.01 -0.13 -4.97
N GLU A 362 26.33 -1.02 -4.02
CA GLU A 362 26.15 -2.47 -4.16
C GLU A 362 24.69 -2.85 -4.42
N TRP A 363 23.77 -2.21 -3.69
CA TRP A 363 22.33 -2.34 -3.92
C TRP A 363 21.98 -1.94 -5.36
N SER A 364 22.41 -0.76 -5.81
CA SER A 364 22.10 -0.25 -7.15
C SER A 364 22.62 -1.18 -8.24
N GLU A 365 23.86 -1.65 -8.13
CA GLU A 365 24.47 -2.55 -9.11
C GLU A 365 23.76 -3.91 -9.16
N THR A 366 23.43 -4.47 -8.00
CA THR A 366 22.73 -5.75 -7.87
C THR A 366 21.36 -5.68 -8.53
N TRP A 367 20.55 -4.69 -8.16
CA TRP A 367 19.17 -4.61 -8.63
C TRP A 367 19.06 -4.13 -10.08
N GLN A 368 20.04 -3.37 -10.59
CA GLN A 368 20.12 -3.07 -12.02
C GLN A 368 20.39 -4.35 -12.84
N ARG A 369 21.26 -5.25 -12.34
CA ARG A 369 21.52 -6.54 -12.98
C ARG A 369 20.28 -7.43 -12.96
N GLU A 370 19.60 -7.54 -11.82
CA GLU A 370 18.38 -8.34 -11.70
C GLU A 370 17.23 -7.80 -12.56
N MET A 371 17.10 -6.48 -12.67
CA MET A 371 16.13 -5.86 -13.59
C MET A 371 16.41 -6.21 -15.05
N ASN A 372 17.68 -6.20 -15.47
CA ASN A 372 18.08 -6.61 -16.82
C ASN A 372 17.81 -8.11 -17.07
N ARG A 373 17.96 -8.97 -16.06
CA ARG A 373 17.61 -10.41 -16.16
C ARG A 373 16.10 -10.63 -16.34
N GLY A 374 15.27 -9.76 -15.80
CA GLY A 374 13.82 -9.78 -15.96
C GLY A 374 13.31 -9.15 -17.26
N ASP A 375 14.18 -8.51 -18.06
CA ASP A 375 13.79 -7.85 -19.30
C ASP A 375 13.79 -8.86 -20.48
N PRO A 376 12.62 -9.19 -21.04
CA PRO A 376 12.53 -10.13 -22.15
C PRO A 376 13.23 -9.63 -23.43
N SER A 377 13.45 -8.31 -23.58
CA SER A 377 14.09 -7.74 -24.77
C SER A 377 15.59 -8.02 -24.89
N GLN A 378 16.26 -8.41 -23.81
CA GLN A 378 17.69 -8.76 -23.82
C GLN A 378 17.93 -10.27 -24.03
N SER A 379 16.92 -11.11 -23.81
CA SER A 379 17.01 -12.57 -23.94
C SER A 379 17.18 -13.08 -25.38
N SER A 380 16.93 -12.24 -26.38
CA SER A 380 17.00 -12.54 -27.82
C SER A 380 18.31 -12.11 -28.49
N SER A 381 19.34 -11.74 -27.73
CA SER A 381 20.65 -11.31 -28.25
C SER A 381 21.69 -12.44 -28.38
N VAL A 382 21.27 -13.64 -28.81
CA VAL A 382 22.20 -14.67 -29.31
C VAL A 382 22.40 -14.44 -30.81
N PRO A 383 23.61 -14.06 -31.29
CA PRO A 383 23.84 -13.94 -32.72
C PRO A 383 23.69 -15.31 -33.38
N PRO A 384 23.09 -15.42 -34.58
CA PRO A 384 23.11 -16.68 -35.31
C PRO A 384 24.55 -17.07 -35.58
N HIS A 385 24.95 -18.26 -35.12
CA HIS A 385 26.16 -18.91 -35.60
C HIS A 385 26.02 -19.11 -37.10
N TYR A 386 26.79 -18.34 -37.87
CA TYR A 386 27.05 -18.66 -39.26
C TYR A 386 28.15 -19.71 -39.27
N ASP A 387 27.79 -20.95 -39.59
CA ASP A 387 28.70 -22.02 -40.02
C ASP A 387 29.25 -21.74 -41.43
#